data_AF-A0A2K3PDX0-F1
#
_entry.id   AF-A0A2K3PDX0-F1
#
_cell.length_a   1.000
_cell.length_b   1.000
_cell.length_c   1.000
_cell.angle_alpha   90.00
_cell.angle_beta   90.00
_cell.angle_gamma   90.00
#
_symmetry.space_group_name_H-M   'P 1'
#
loop_
_entity.id
_entity.type
_entity.pdbx_description
1 polymer ?
#
loop_
_entity_poly.entity_id
_entity_poly.type
_entity_poly.pdbx_seq_one_letter_code
_entity_poly.pdbx_strand_id
1 'polypeptide(L)' 'MENLISLVNKIQRACTALGDHGEATALPTLWDALPSIAVVGGQSSGKSSVLESVVGKDFLPRGSGNDKL' A
#
# COMPACT_ATOMS: atom_id res chain seq x y z
N MET A 1 -2.37 1.19 -17.09
CA MET A 1 -1.80 1.38 -15.73
C MET A 1 -2.22 0.25 -14.79
N GLU A 2 -3.46 -0.23 -14.88
CA GLU A 2 -3.99 -1.36 -14.11
C GLU A 2 -3.17 -2.66 -14.20
N ASN A 3 -2.66 -3.02 -15.39
CA ASN A 3 -1.84 -4.23 -15.57
C ASN A 3 -0.50 -4.15 -14.83
N LEU A 4 0.12 -2.97 -14.79
CA LEU A 4 1.38 -2.75 -14.07
C LEU A 4 1.14 -2.80 -12.55
N ILE A 5 0.08 -2.16 -12.08
CA ILE A 5 -0.33 -2.20 -10.66
C ILE A 5 -0.64 -3.65 -10.24
N SER A 6 -1.34 -4.42 -11.08
CA SER A 6 -1.65 -5.83 -10.81
C SER A 6 -0.39 -6.69 -10.74
N LEU A 7 0.57 -6.49 -11.66
CA LEU A 7 1.84 -7.22 -11.67
C LEU A 7 2.68 -6.89 -10.42
N VAL A 8 2.83 -5.60 -10.11
CA VAL A 8 3.57 -5.12 -8.93
C VAL A 8 2.95 -5.66 -7.65
N ASN A 9 1.61 -5.62 -7.51
CA ASN A 9 0.91 -6.17 -6.35
C ASN A 9 1.06 -7.69 -6.21
N LYS A 10 1.08 -8.44 -7.33
CA LYS A 10 1.30 -9.89 -7.32
C LYS A 10 2.72 -10.24 -6.87
N ILE A 11 3.72 -9.52 -7.41
CA ILE A 11 5.11 -9.66 -7.00
C ILE A 11 5.23 -9.33 -5.51
N GLN A 12 4.76 -8.16 -5.08
CA GLN A 12 4.81 -7.75 -3.68
C GLN A 12 4.19 -8.78 -2.73
N ARG A 13 3.01 -9.34 -3.06
CA ARG A 13 2.39 -10.41 -2.24
C ARG A 13 3.20 -11.69 -2.21
N ALA A 14 3.77 -12.11 -3.34
CA ALA A 14 4.66 -13.27 -3.38
C ALA A 14 5.90 -13.03 -2.50
N CYS A 15 6.50 -11.85 -2.57
CA CYS A 15 7.66 -11.46 -1.76
C CYS A 15 7.35 -11.43 -0.27
N THR A 16 6.21 -10.86 0.12
CA THR A 16 5.77 -10.83 1.52
C THR A 16 5.46 -12.23 2.05
N ALA A 17 4.75 -13.07 1.29
CA ALA A 17 4.43 -14.44 1.71
C ALA A 17 5.67 -15.35 1.78
N LEU A 18 6.65 -15.15 0.90
CA LEU A 18 7.91 -15.88 0.92
C LEU A 18 8.87 -15.40 2.03
N GLY A 19 8.77 -14.12 2.45
CA GLY A 19 9.58 -13.55 3.52
C GLY A 19 9.18 -13.99 4.93
N ASP A 20 7.94 -14.46 5.13
CA ASP A 20 7.38 -14.80 6.47
C ASP A 20 7.60 -16.28 6.85
N HIS A 21 8.11 -17.11 5.93
CA HIS A 21 8.29 -18.57 6.13
C HIS A 21 9.75 -19.05 6.17
N GLY A 22 10.73 -18.16 6.08
CA GLY A 22 12.14 -18.50 6.03
C GLY A 22 12.93 -17.80 7.12
N GLU A 23 13.50 -18.61 8.01
CA GLU A 23 14.65 -18.28 8.85
C GLU A 23 15.57 -17.24 8.18
N ALA A 24 15.92 -16.21 8.95
CA ALA A 24 16.82 -15.10 8.65
C ALA A 24 17.59 -15.20 7.30
N THR A 25 17.45 -14.16 6.45
CA THR A 25 18.44 -13.68 5.46
C THR A 25 18.25 -13.88 3.94
N ALA A 26 17.10 -14.28 3.38
CA ALA A 26 17.03 -14.49 1.91
C ALA A 26 16.22 -13.49 1.06
N LEU A 27 15.27 -12.70 1.59
CA LEU A 27 14.47 -11.76 0.79
C LEU A 27 14.32 -10.30 1.31
N PRO A 28 15.26 -9.68 2.07
CA PRO A 28 15.17 -8.24 2.35
C PRO A 28 15.19 -7.39 1.07
N THR A 29 15.89 -7.84 0.03
CA THR A 29 16.20 -7.01 -1.15
C THR A 29 15.01 -6.75 -2.06
N LEU A 30 14.00 -7.63 -2.07
CA LEU A 30 12.91 -7.53 -3.04
C LEU A 30 11.76 -6.64 -2.57
N TRP A 31 11.56 -6.53 -1.24
CA TRP A 31 10.67 -5.52 -0.67
C TRP A 31 11.31 -4.12 -0.80
N ASP A 32 12.62 -4.00 -0.57
CA ASP A 32 13.37 -2.74 -0.69
C ASP A 32 13.45 -2.25 -2.16
N ALA A 33 13.38 -3.17 -3.13
CA ALA A 33 13.41 -2.85 -4.55
C ALA A 33 12.05 -2.39 -5.13
N LEU A 34 10.95 -2.60 -4.40
CA LEU A 34 9.63 -2.20 -4.87
C LEU A 34 9.37 -0.73 -4.50
N PRO A 35 9.06 0.13 -5.49
CA PRO A 35 8.74 1.52 -5.19
C PRO A 35 7.44 1.59 -4.39
N SER A 36 7.56 2.07 -3.14
CA SER A 36 6.43 2.29 -2.25
C SER A 36 6.01 3.76 -2.26
N ILE A 37 4.70 4.01 -2.19
CA ILE A 37 4.11 5.35 -2.17
C ILE A 37 3.39 5.53 -0.84
N ALA A 38 3.83 6.51 -0.05
CA ALA A 38 3.19 6.91 1.20
C ALA A 38 2.59 8.32 1.05
N VAL A 39 1.40 8.52 1.61
CA VAL A 39 0.72 9.82 1.63
C VAL A 39 0.70 10.37 3.05
N VAL A 40 1.36 11.51 3.25
CA VAL A 40 1.51 12.16 4.56
C VAL A 40 0.79 13.51 4.54
N GLY A 41 0.06 13.84 5.60
CA GLY A 41 -0.68 15.10 5.70
C GLY A 41 -1.59 15.16 6.93
N GLY A 42 -2.12 16.35 7.21
CA GLY A 42 -3.01 16.59 8.34
C GLY A 42 -4.25 15.69 8.36
N GLN A 43 -4.92 15.62 9.51
CA GLN A 43 -6.22 14.96 9.59
C GLN A 43 -7.20 15.61 8.59
N SER A 44 -8.01 14.79 7.91
CA SER A 44 -9.00 15.28 6.93
C SER A 44 -8.44 15.99 5.68
N SER A 45 -7.12 15.97 5.44
CA SER A 45 -6.51 16.57 4.24
C SER A 45 -6.72 15.77 2.93
N GLY A 46 -7.62 14.79 2.92
CA GLY A 46 -7.91 14.00 1.72
C GLY A 46 -6.90 12.88 1.37
N LYS A 47 -6.09 12.42 2.32
CA LYS A 47 -5.08 11.36 2.09
C LYS A 47 -5.65 10.10 1.41
N SER A 48 -6.78 9.61 1.93
CA SER A 48 -7.47 8.45 1.37
C SER A 48 -7.96 8.73 -0.05
N SER A 49 -8.53 9.93 -0.30
CA SER A 49 -9.00 10.33 -1.63
C SER A 49 -7.86 10.39 -2.66
N VAL A 50 -6.65 10.82 -2.26
CA VAL A 50 -5.47 10.83 -3.14
C VAL A 50 -5.05 9.41 -3.50
N LEU A 51 -4.97 8.51 -2.52
CA LEU A 51 -4.64 7.10 -2.78
C LEU A 51 -5.68 6.42 -3.68
N GLU A 52 -6.97 6.67 -3.46
CA GLU A 52 -8.06 6.13 -4.27
C GLU A 52 -8.04 6.65 -5.70
N SER A 53 -7.70 7.93 -5.90
CA SER A 53 -7.56 8.53 -7.23
C SER A 53 -6.41 7.92 -8.03
N VAL A 54 -5.30 7.58 -7.36
CA VAL A 54 -4.15 6.91 -8.00
C VAL A 54 -4.48 5.46 -8.36
N VAL A 55 -5.21 4.76 -7.49
CA VAL A 55 -5.62 3.36 -7.71
C VAL A 55 -6.80 3.26 -8.69
N GLY A 56 -7.58 4.33 -8.86
CA GLY A 56 -8.77 4.37 -9.73
C GLY A 56 -9.97 3.60 -9.15
N LYS A 57 -9.98 3.35 -7.84
CA LYS A 57 -11.02 2.59 -7.15
C LYS A 57 -11.22 3.15 -5.75
N ASP A 58 -12.47 3.17 -5.29
CA ASP A 58 -12.80 3.43 -3.89
C ASP A 58 -12.62 2.13 -3.09
N PHE A 59 -11.75 2.15 -2.07
CA PHE A 59 -11.43 0.94 -1.28
C PHE A 59 -10.98 1.26 0.15
N LEU A 60 -10.72 2.52 0.49
CA LEU A 60 -10.32 2.92 1.82
C LEU A 60 -11.53 3.44 2.62
N PRO A 61 -11.64 3.11 3.91
CA PRO A 61 -12.68 3.68 4.75
C PRO A 61 -12.58 5.21 4.75
N ARG A 62 -13.70 5.87 4.43
CA ARG A 62 -13.85 7.32 4.58
C ARG A 62 -14.51 7.57 5.93
N GLY A 63 -13.78 8.13 6.89
CA GLY A 63 -14.32 8.57 8.17
C GLY A 63 -14.08 10.07 8.37
N SER A 64 -15.11 10.82 8.74
CA SER A 64 -14.92 12.15 9.31
C SER A 64 -14.37 11.98 10.71
N GLY A 65 -13.08 12.24 10.93
CA GLY A 65 -12.45 12.05 12.24
C GLY A 65 -12.87 13.05 13.32
N ASN A 66 -14.10 13.57 13.25
CA ASN A 66 -14.68 14.52 14.21
C ASN A 66 -15.73 13.90 15.13
N ASP A 67 -15.92 12.57 15.15
CA ASP A 67 -16.70 11.94 16.22
C ASP A 67 -15.86 11.93 17.51
N LYS A 68 -15.90 13.07 18.19
CA LYS A 68 -15.64 13.17 19.62
C LYS A 68 -16.77 12.44 20.35
N LEU A 69 -16.49 11.22 20.82
CA LEU A 69 -17.04 10.69 22.06
C LEU A 69 -15.90 10.59 23.07
#